data_AF-A0A147HVV5-F1
#
_entry.id   AF-A0A147HVV5-F1
#
_cell.length_a   1.000
_cell.length_b   1.000
_cell.length_c   1.000
_cell.angle_alpha   90.00
_cell.angle_beta   90.00
_cell.angle_gamma   90.00
#
_symmetry.space_group_name_H-M   'P 1'
#
loop_
_entity.id
_entity.type
_entity.pdbx_description
1 polymer ?
#
loop_
_entity_poly.entity_id
_entity_poly.type
_entity_poly.pdbx_seq_one_letter_code
_entity_poly.pdbx_strand_id
1 'polypeptide(L)' 'MAVAQETLPADVVAFKVRRDECDHFRGEDADDEARAAQLEQELNRTCKGTDSALAGLRRRYAANAAVIAALANYESDVE' A
#
# COMPACT_ATOMS: atom_id res chain seq x y z
N MET A 1 -22.00 8.78 8.98
CA MET A 1 -22.28 7.37 8.64
C MET A 1 -21.03 6.58 8.96
N ALA A 2 -21.15 5.55 9.80
CA ALA A 2 -20.02 4.78 10.34
C ALA A 2 -19.31 4.04 9.21
N VAL A 3 -18.03 4.35 8.99
CA VAL A 3 -17.18 3.53 8.12
C VAL A 3 -16.96 2.24 8.88
N ALA A 4 -17.33 1.13 8.27
CA ALA A 4 -17.06 -0.20 8.78
C ALA A 4 -15.55 -0.37 8.93
N GLN A 5 -15.01 0.00 10.09
CA GLN A 5 -13.78 -0.58 10.61
C GLN A 5 -14.12 -2.00 11.05
N GLU A 6 -14.54 -2.84 10.10
CA GLU A 6 -14.41 -4.27 10.26
C GLU A 6 -12.94 -4.49 10.61
N THR A 7 -12.70 -5.02 11.81
CA THR A 7 -11.41 -5.07 12.51
C THR A 7 -10.33 -5.73 11.67
N LEU A 8 -9.77 -4.98 10.71
CA LEU A 8 -8.62 -5.41 9.96
C LEU A 8 -7.45 -5.48 10.95
N PRO A 9 -6.66 -6.54 10.89
CA PRO A 9 -5.45 -6.67 11.69
C PRO A 9 -4.57 -5.43 11.57
N ALA A 10 -3.90 -5.04 12.66
CA ALA A 10 -3.08 -3.83 12.67
C ALA A 10 -1.95 -3.85 11.64
N ASP A 11 -1.42 -5.02 11.30
CA ASP A 11 -0.43 -5.20 10.23
C ASP A 11 -1.02 -4.96 8.84
N VAL A 12 -2.27 -5.38 8.60
CA VAL A 12 -3.00 -5.06 7.36
C VAL A 12 -3.27 -3.55 7.26
N VAL A 13 -3.70 -2.91 8.35
CA VAL A 13 -3.93 -1.46 8.37
C VAL A 13 -2.63 -0.69 8.13
N ALA A 14 -1.54 -1.08 8.78
CA ALA A 14 -0.23 -0.46 8.58
C ALA A 14 0.28 -0.63 7.14
N PHE A 15 0.05 -1.80 6.53
CA PHE A 15 0.34 -2.02 5.11
C PHE A 15 -0.47 -1.06 4.22
N LYS A 16 -1.78 -0.96 4.45
CA LYS A 16 -2.65 -0.07 3.67
C LYS A 16 -2.19 1.38 3.72
N VAL A 17 -1.89 1.91 4.92
CA VAL A 17 -1.39 3.28 5.07
C VAL A 17 -0.13 3.51 4.23
N ARG A 18 0.85 2.62 4.34
CA ARG A 18 2.11 2.72 3.58
C ARG A 18 1.89 2.62 2.07
N ARG A 19 0.98 1.73 1.65
CA ARG A 19 0.65 1.48 0.25
C ARG A 19 -0.11 2.65 -0.37
N ASP A 20 -1.04 3.24 0.37
CA ASP A 20 -1.78 4.43 -0.02
C ASP A 20 -0.83 5.64 -0.18
N GLU A 21 0.19 5.78 0.67
CA GLU A 21 1.25 6.80 0.50
C GLU A 21 2.07 6.58 -0.77
N CYS A 22 2.46 5.34 -1.06
CA CYS A 22 3.11 4.99 -2.32
C CYS A 22 2.26 5.35 -3.54
N ASP A 23 0.99 4.97 -3.54
CA ASP A 23 0.07 5.24 -4.64
C ASP A 23 -0.19 6.74 -4.81
N HIS A 24 -0.21 7.50 -3.70
CA HIS A 24 -0.27 8.96 -3.72
C HIS A 24 0.94 9.56 -4.44
N PHE A 25 2.16 9.19 -4.04
CA PHE A 25 3.38 9.69 -4.68
C PHE A 25 3.55 9.23 -6.13
N ARG A 26 3.05 8.03 -6.49
CA ARG A 26 3.07 7.53 -7.88
C ARG A 26 2.18 8.36 -8.79
N GLY A 27 1.09 8.92 -8.25
CA GLY A 27 0.17 9.78 -8.99
C GLY A 27 0.58 11.24 -9.02
N GLU A 28 1.66 11.61 -8.33
CA GLU A 28 2.16 12.98 -8.36
C GLU A 28 3.13 13.19 -9.53
N ASP A 29 2.87 14.23 -10.31
CA ASP A 29 3.79 14.68 -11.35
C ASP A 29 4.89 15.55 -10.73
N ALA A 30 6.13 15.33 -11.17
CA ALA A 30 7.25 16.18 -10.82
C ALA A 30 7.31 17.37 -11.78
N ASP A 31 6.86 18.54 -11.33
CA ASP A 31 6.95 19.78 -12.10
C ASP A 31 8.42 20.27 -12.28
N ASP A 32 9.33 19.77 -11.44
CA ASP A 32 10.75 20.13 -11.44
C ASP A 32 11.66 18.95 -11.01
N GLU A 33 12.95 19.02 -11.38
CA GLU A 33 13.92 17.95 -11.12
C GLU A 33 14.15 17.67 -9.63
N ALA A 34 14.00 18.69 -8.76
CA ALA A 34 14.15 18.50 -7.32
C ALA A 34 12.95 17.72 -6.75
N ARG A 35 11.73 18.01 -7.23
CA ARG A 35 10.53 17.23 -6.91
C ARG A 35 10.64 15.80 -7.42
N ALA A 36 11.17 15.59 -8.63
CA ALA A 36 11.37 14.25 -9.18
C ALA A 36 12.30 13.40 -8.30
N ALA A 37 13.44 13.96 -7.87
CA ALA A 37 14.38 13.26 -6.99
C ALA A 37 13.78 12.96 -5.60
N GLN A 38 12.94 13.86 -5.07
CA GLN A 38 12.24 13.64 -3.82
C GLN A 38 11.18 12.54 -3.95
N LEU A 39 10.37 12.57 -5.01
CA LEU A 39 9.37 11.54 -5.28
C LEU A 39 10.03 10.17 -5.45
N GLU A 40 11.15 10.07 -6.18
CA GLU A 40 11.88 8.80 -6.34
C GLU A 40 12.37 8.24 -4.98
N GLN A 41 12.82 9.11 -4.06
CA GLN A 41 13.19 8.68 -2.72
C GLN A 41 11.99 8.24 -1.89
N GLU A 42 10.90 9.00 -1.91
CA GLU A 42 9.69 8.65 -1.16
C GLU A 42 9.02 7.39 -1.72
N LEU A 43 8.98 7.21 -3.03
CA LEU A 43 8.56 5.98 -3.70
C LEU A 43 9.43 4.79 -3.28
N ASN A 44 10.76 4.94 -3.30
CA ASN A 44 11.65 3.89 -2.81
C ASN A 44 11.49 3.58 -1.32
N ARG A 45 11.03 4.52 -0.50
CA ARG A 45 10.79 4.30 0.93
C ARG A 45 9.42 3.69 1.20
N THR A 46 8.40 4.17 0.51
CA THR A 46 7.00 3.80 0.72
C THR A 46 6.62 2.56 -0.07
N CYS A 47 6.88 2.53 -1.38
CA CYS A 47 6.55 1.42 -2.26
C CYS A 47 7.43 0.19 -2.02
N LYS A 48 8.73 0.35 -1.79
CA LYS A 48 9.66 -0.78 -1.74
C LYS A 48 9.37 -1.78 -0.62
N GLY A 49 9.30 -3.05 -0.96
CA GLY A 49 8.91 -4.16 -0.09
C GLY A 49 7.41 -4.28 0.20
N THR A 50 6.55 -3.41 -0.35
CA THR A 50 5.10 -3.54 -0.22
C THR A 50 4.56 -4.71 -1.03
N ASP A 51 5.13 -5.06 -2.18
CA ASP A 51 4.66 -6.19 -3.01
C ASP A 51 4.89 -7.52 -2.29
N SER A 52 6.08 -7.64 -1.69
CA SER A 52 6.42 -8.77 -0.81
C SER A 52 5.54 -8.81 0.44
N ALA A 53 5.24 -7.65 1.05
CA ALA A 53 4.35 -7.56 2.20
C ALA A 53 2.90 -7.95 1.85
N LEU A 54 2.39 -7.52 0.69
CA LEU A 54 1.07 -7.86 0.19
C LEU A 54 0.94 -9.36 -0.05
N ALA A 55 1.92 -9.97 -0.71
CA ALA A 55 1.97 -11.42 -0.90
C ALA A 55 2.04 -12.17 0.44
N GLY A 56 2.80 -11.65 1.40
CA GLY A 56 2.87 -12.18 2.76
C GLY A 56 1.53 -12.12 3.49
N LEU A 57 0.86 -10.96 3.47
CA LEU A 57 -0.44 -10.74 4.11
C LEU A 57 -1.53 -11.59 3.46
N ARG A 58 -1.58 -11.67 2.12
CA ARG A 58 -2.54 -12.54 1.41
C ARG A 58 -2.37 -14.00 1.79
N ARG A 59 -1.13 -14.50 1.92
CA ARG A 59 -0.87 -15.87 2.39
C ARG A 59 -1.27 -16.06 3.85
N ARG A 60 -0.88 -15.12 4.73
CA ARG A 60 -1.16 -15.18 6.17
C ARG A 60 -2.65 -15.14 6.48
N TYR A 61 -3.40 -14.31 5.76
CA TYR A 61 -4.82 -14.08 5.95
C TYR A 61 -5.68 -14.73 4.86
N ALA A 62 -5.18 -15.77 4.18
CA ALA A 62 -5.89 -16.45 3.10
C ALA A 62 -7.28 -16.99 3.53
N ALA A 63 -7.44 -17.36 4.80
CA ALA A 63 -8.71 -17.81 5.38
C ALA A 63 -9.64 -16.67 5.83
N ASN A 64 -9.18 -15.41 5.81
CA ASN A 64 -9.95 -14.25 6.21
C ASN A 64 -10.42 -13.48 4.97
N ALA A 65 -11.67 -13.71 4.57
CA ALA A 65 -12.27 -13.09 3.40
C ALA A 65 -12.29 -11.55 3.46
N ALA A 66 -12.47 -10.96 4.64
CA ALA A 66 -12.49 -9.50 4.80
C ALA A 66 -11.10 -8.89 4.52
N VAL A 67 -10.04 -9.53 5.02
CA VAL A 67 -8.66 -9.10 4.74
C VAL A 67 -8.33 -9.29 3.27
N ILE A 68 -8.68 -10.44 2.67
CA ILE A 68 -8.43 -10.67 1.24
C ILE A 68 -9.17 -9.68 0.36
N ALA A 69 -10.44 -9.38 0.67
CA ALA A 69 -11.20 -8.35 -0.03
C ALA A 69 -10.56 -6.96 0.11
N ALA A 70 -10.10 -6.60 1.31
CA ALA A 70 -9.40 -5.33 1.54
C ALA A 70 -8.06 -5.25 0.78
N LEU A 71 -7.36 -6.38 0.63
CA LEU A 71 -6.09 -6.48 -0.09
C LEU A 71 -6.26 -6.68 -1.60
N ALA A 72 -7.47 -6.98 -2.09
CA ALA A 72 -7.73 -7.23 -3.50
C ALA A 72 -7.67 -5.96 -4.36
N ASN A 73 -7.90 -4.79 -3.75
CA ASN A 73 -7.82 -3.49 -4.42
C ASN A 73 -6.38 -3.04 -4.71
N TYR A 74 -5.38 -3.67 -4.08
CA TYR A 74 -3.98 -3.32 -4.27
C TYR A 74 -3.34 -4.19 -5.35
N GLU A 75 -2.60 -3.53 -6.25
CA GLU A 75 -1.81 -4.17 -7.29
C GLU A 75 -0.68 -5.00 -6.67
N SER A 76 -0.28 -6.07 -7.37
CA SER A 76 0.70 -7.04 -6.84
C SER A 76 2.14 -6.75 -7.25
N ASP A 77 2.32 -5.92 -8.28
CA ASP A 77 3.60 -5.53 -8.88
C ASP A 77 3.56 -4.04 -9.15
N VAL A 78 4.11 -3.27 -8.23
CA VAL A 78 3.95 -1.80 -8.21
C VAL A 78 5.24 -1.09 -7.78
N GLU A 79 6.25 -1.86 -7.41
CA GLU A 79 7.67 -1.48 -7.30
C GLU A 79 8.40 -1.67 -8.63
#